data_AF-A0A0R1RNY0-F1
#
_entry.id   AF-A0A0R1RNY0-F1
#
_cell.length_a   1.000
_cell.length_b   1.000
_cell.length_c   1.000
_cell.angle_alpha   90.00
_cell.angle_beta   90.00
_cell.angle_gamma   90.00
#
_symmetry.space_group_name_H-M   'P 1'
#
loop_
_entity.id
_entity.type
_entity.pdbx_description
1 polymer ?
#
loop_
_entity_poly.entity_id
_entity_poly.type
_entity_poly.pdbx_seq_one_letter_code
_entity_poly.pdbx_strand_id
1 'polypeptide(L)'
;MIAILTIVFALILLFLGSYLLAHRNKPFLVFDPINQPGLKMMLTFWGSEFLLVALACIIIAFINNDIWTIAVLTTGSFSGTFMLLTMTRFLYRK
;
A
#
# COMPACT_ATOMS: atom_id res chain seq x y z
N MET A 1 6.21 1.93 -22.72
CA MET A 1 7.48 1.14 -22.70
C MET A 1 7.95 0.75 -21.27
N ILE A 2 7.07 0.75 -20.26
CA ILE A 2 7.41 0.50 -18.84
C ILE A 2 6.55 -0.60 -18.18
N ALA A 3 5.82 -1.40 -18.96
CA ALA A 3 4.83 -2.36 -18.47
C ALA A 3 5.41 -3.36 -17.45
N ILE A 4 6.64 -3.84 -17.65
CA ILE A 4 7.31 -4.75 -16.71
C ILE A 4 7.48 -4.10 -15.34
N LEU A 5 7.92 -2.84 -15.29
CA LEU A 5 8.09 -2.10 -14.04
C LEU A 5 6.73 -1.86 -13.37
N THR A 6 5.69 -1.55 -14.14
CA THR A 6 4.32 -1.37 -13.62
C THR A 6 3.77 -2.66 -13.00
N ILE A 7 4.04 -3.80 -13.63
CA ILE A 7 3.64 -5.12 -13.09
C ILE A 7 4.41 -5.43 -11.80
N VAL A 8 5.73 -5.20 -11.78
CA VAL A 8 6.54 -5.40 -10.57
C VAL A 8 6.05 -4.48 -9.44
N PHE A 9 5.76 -3.23 -9.74
CA PHE A 9 5.18 -2.29 -8.77
C PHE A 9 3.82 -2.76 -8.25
N ALA A 10 2.95 -3.26 -9.13
CA ALA A 10 1.67 -3.84 -8.75
C ALA A 10 1.85 -5.03 -7.80
N LEU A 11 2.80 -5.92 -8.06
CA LEU A 11 3.10 -7.06 -7.19
C LEU A 11 3.60 -6.62 -5.81
N ILE A 12 4.45 -5.59 -5.75
CA ILE A 12 4.93 -5.01 -4.49
C ILE A 12 3.76 -4.44 -3.69
N LEU A 13 2.91 -3.63 -4.32
CA LEU A 13 1.70 -3.09 -3.68
C LEU A 13 0.75 -4.19 -3.20
N LEU A 14 0.57 -5.24 -3.99
CA LEU A 14 -0.28 -6.38 -3.64
C LEU A 14 0.28 -7.12 -2.43
N PHE A 15 1.59 -7.34 -2.39
CA PHE A 15 2.27 -7.93 -1.24
C PHE A 15 2.15 -7.03 -0.01
N LEU A 16 2.42 -5.72 -0.10
CA LEU A 16 2.28 -4.80 1.02
C LEU A 16 0.84 -4.71 1.54
N GLY A 17 -0.13 -4.54 0.64
CA GLY A 17 -1.54 -4.42 0.98
C GLY A 17 -2.07 -5.68 1.69
N SER A 18 -1.74 -6.85 1.15
CA SER A 18 -2.08 -8.13 1.76
C SER A 18 -1.36 -8.35 3.10
N TYR A 19 -0.08 -7.97 3.20
CA TYR A 19 0.69 -8.06 4.44
C TYR A 19 0.08 -7.19 5.55
N LEU A 20 -0.27 -5.93 5.26
CA LEU A 20 -0.89 -5.00 6.21
C LEU A 20 -2.26 -5.54 6.69
N LEU A 21 -3.08 -6.06 5.78
CA LEU A 21 -4.37 -6.65 6.12
C LEU A 21 -4.25 -7.95 6.92
N ALA A 22 -3.26 -8.79 6.63
CA ALA A 22 -3.01 -10.02 7.37
C ALA A 22 -2.54 -9.73 8.80
N HIS A 23 -1.73 -8.69 9.00
CA HIS A 23 -1.16 -8.32 10.31
C HIS A 23 -2.03 -7.33 11.10
N ARG A 24 -3.23 -6.96 10.61
CA ARG A 24 -4.14 -6.05 11.35
C ARG A 24 -4.60 -6.56 12.73
N ASN A 25 -4.51 -7.88 12.96
CA ASN A 25 -4.95 -8.53 14.20
C ASN A 25 -3.80 -9.30 14.89
N LYS A 26 -2.54 -9.05 14.51
CA LYS A 26 -1.37 -9.71 15.09
C LYS A 26 -0.26 -8.69 15.32
N PRO A 27 0.51 -8.77 16.41
CA PRO A 27 1.72 -7.98 16.55
C PRO A 27 2.66 -8.25 15.38
N PHE A 28 3.25 -7.21 14.81
CA PHE A 28 4.24 -7.34 13.76
C PHE A 28 5.30 -6.25 13.88
N LEU A 29 6.57 -6.61 13.66
CA LEU A 29 7.71 -5.70 13.85
C LEU A 29 7.67 -5.03 15.24
N VAL A 30 7.46 -3.70 15.26
CA VAL A 30 7.43 -2.85 16.46
C VAL A 30 5.99 -2.43 16.80
N PHE A 31 5.03 -2.81 15.96
CA PHE A 31 3.65 -2.36 15.97
C PHE A 31 2.74 -3.41 16.61
N ASP A 32 1.92 -2.95 17.56
CA ASP A 32 1.00 -3.81 18.30
C ASP A 32 -0.46 -3.36 18.06
N PRO A 33 -1.06 -3.74 16.92
CA PRO A 33 -2.38 -3.25 16.52
C PRO A 33 -3.53 -3.78 17.39
N ILE A 34 -3.28 -4.76 18.25
CA ILE A 34 -4.24 -5.28 19.22
C ILE A 34 -4.52 -4.25 20.31
N ASN A 35 -3.48 -3.57 20.77
CA ASN A 35 -3.56 -2.60 21.87
C ASN A 35 -3.85 -1.16 21.39
N GLN A 36 -3.79 -0.93 20.06
CA GLN A 36 -3.94 0.39 19.45
C GLN A 36 -5.00 0.37 18.33
N PRO A 37 -6.28 0.67 18.62
CA PRO A 37 -7.34 0.61 17.61
C PRO A 37 -7.11 1.56 16.42
N GLY A 38 -6.44 2.70 16.65
CA GLY A 38 -6.05 3.63 15.58
C GLY A 38 -5.07 3.00 14.58
N LEU A 39 -4.11 2.21 15.06
CA LEU A 39 -3.14 1.51 14.22
C LEU A 39 -3.84 0.43 13.38
N LYS A 40 -4.76 -0.34 13.98
CA LYS A 40 -5.58 -1.32 13.25
C LYS A 40 -6.42 -0.70 12.14
N MET A 41 -7.02 0.46 12.40
CA MET A 41 -7.78 1.20 11.40
C MET A 41 -6.91 1.63 10.23
N MET A 42 -5.69 2.14 10.51
CA MET A 42 -4.75 2.54 9.48
C MET A 42 -4.21 1.37 8.66
N LEU A 43 -3.86 0.25 9.29
CA LEU A 43 -3.46 -0.98 8.59
C LEU A 43 -4.55 -1.47 7.64
N THR A 44 -5.81 -1.34 8.05
CA THR A 44 -6.95 -1.74 7.22
C THR A 44 -7.15 -0.77 6.06
N PHE A 45 -7.11 0.54 6.33
CA PHE A 45 -7.28 1.58 5.33
C PHE A 45 -6.18 1.51 4.25
N TRP A 46 -4.91 1.63 4.64
CA TRP A 46 -3.78 1.56 3.70
C TRP A 46 -3.65 0.19 3.04
N GLY A 47 -3.91 -0.88 3.78
CA GLY A 47 -3.89 -2.24 3.22
C GLY A 47 -4.92 -2.42 2.10
N SER A 48 -6.15 -1.93 2.30
CA SER A 48 -7.20 -1.97 1.27
C SER A 48 -6.91 -1.05 0.09
N GLU A 49 -6.36 0.14 0.35
CA GLU A 49 -6.03 1.12 -0.69
C GLU A 49 -4.92 0.58 -1.61
N PHE A 50 -3.86 -0.01 -1.07
CA PHE A 50 -2.81 -0.60 -1.90
C PHE A 50 -3.28 -1.78 -2.73
N LEU A 51 -4.23 -2.59 -2.23
CA LEU A 51 -4.82 -3.65 -3.04
C LEU A 51 -5.62 -3.09 -4.22
N LEU A 52 -6.37 -2.01 -4.01
CA LEU A 52 -7.10 -1.34 -5.09
C LEU A 52 -6.15 -0.73 -6.13
N VAL A 53 -5.09 -0.05 -5.67
CA VAL A 53 -4.07 0.53 -6.56
C VAL A 53 -3.31 -0.56 -7.32
N ALA A 54 -2.99 -1.68 -6.68
CA ALA A 54 -2.35 -2.83 -7.33
C ALA A 54 -3.22 -3.40 -8.47
N LEU A 55 -4.51 -3.59 -8.23
CA LEU A 55 -5.45 -4.05 -9.26
C LEU A 55 -5.54 -3.04 -10.42
N ALA A 56 -5.61 -1.75 -10.12
CA ALA A 56 -5.60 -0.70 -11.15
C ALA A 56 -4.32 -0.72 -11.97
N CYS A 57 -3.15 -0.92 -11.35
CA CYS A 57 -1.87 -1.03 -12.05
C CYS A 57 -1.85 -2.22 -13.02
N ILE A 58 -2.40 -3.37 -12.63
CA ILE A 58 -2.49 -4.56 -13.50
C ILE A 58 -3.37 -4.24 -14.71
N ILE A 59 -4.55 -3.64 -14.51
CA ILE A 59 -5.47 -3.28 -15.60
C ILE A 59 -4.80 -2.29 -16.57
N ILE A 60 -4.18 -1.23 -16.04
CA ILE A 60 -3.53 -0.18 -16.84
C ILE A 60 -2.34 -0.73 -17.63
N ALA A 61 -1.60 -1.71 -17.08
CA ALA A 61 -0.48 -2.35 -17.78
C ALA A 61 -0.92 -3.01 -19.11
N PHE A 62 -2.16 -3.52 -19.21
CA PHE A 62 -2.68 -4.10 -20.45
C PHE A 62 -3.16 -3.04 -21.47
N ILE A 63 -3.58 -1.87 -21.02
CA ILE A 63 -4.08 -0.78 -21.87
C ILE A 63 -2.94 -0.13 -22.68
N ASN A 64 -1.68 -0.29 -22.25
CA ASN A 64 -0.49 0.26 -22.91
C ASN A 64 -0.55 1.79 -23.13
N ASN A 65 -1.23 2.52 -22.24
CA ASN A 65 -1.27 3.97 -22.27
C ASN A 65 -0.31 4.55 -21.22
N ASP A 66 0.73 5.24 -21.69
CA ASP A 66 1.80 5.76 -20.83
C ASP A 66 1.28 6.85 -19.85
N ILE A 67 0.29 7.67 -20.24
CA ILE A 67 -0.27 8.74 -19.38
C ILE A 67 -0.95 8.12 -18.14
N TRP A 68 -1.80 7.12 -18.36
CA TRP A 68 -2.47 6.40 -17.27
C TRP A 68 -1.49 5.66 -16.38
N THR A 69 -0.43 5.09 -16.99
CA THR A 69 0.62 4.41 -16.25
C THR A 69 1.35 5.35 -15.30
N ILE A 70 1.70 6.56 -15.76
CA ILE A 70 2.36 7.57 -14.92
C ILE A 70 1.43 8.04 -13.79
N ALA A 71 0.14 8.26 -14.08
CA ALA A 71 -0.83 8.70 -13.10
C ALA A 71 -1.00 7.69 -11.95
N VAL A 72 -1.13 6.40 -12.26
CA VAL A 72 -1.32 5.36 -11.23
C VAL A 72 -0.04 5.13 -10.42
N LEU A 73 1.13 5.16 -11.06
CA LEU A 73 2.42 5.04 -10.37
C LEU A 73 2.66 6.19 -9.40
N THR A 74 2.36 7.41 -9.83
CA THR A 74 2.47 8.60 -8.98
C THR A 74 1.54 8.47 -7.77
N THR A 75 0.28 8.11 -8.00
CA THR A 75 -0.71 7.94 -6.93
C THR A 75 -0.28 6.88 -5.91
N GLY A 76 0.16 5.71 -6.37
CA GLY A 76 0.64 4.64 -5.49
C GLY A 76 1.89 5.02 -4.70
N SER A 77 2.80 5.78 -5.31
CA SER A 77 4.02 6.26 -4.64
C SER A 77 3.70 7.30 -3.56
N PHE A 78 2.76 8.20 -3.84
CA PHE A 78 2.25 9.16 -2.84
C PHE A 78 1.56 8.42 -1.69
N SER A 79 0.68 7.46 -1.97
CA SER A 79 0.03 6.64 -0.95
C SER A 79 1.05 5.91 -0.05
N GLY A 80 2.08 5.30 -0.65
CA GLY A 80 3.20 4.67 0.05
C GLY A 80 3.86 5.60 1.07
N THR A 81 4.11 6.84 0.65
CA THR A 81 4.73 7.87 1.50
C THR A 81 3.80 8.29 2.63
N PHE A 82 2.52 8.54 2.34
CA PHE A 82 1.53 8.88 3.36
C PHE A 82 1.35 7.76 4.39
N MET A 83 1.29 6.50 3.96
CA MET A 83 1.25 5.37 4.89
C MET A 83 2.43 5.45 5.87
N LEU A 84 3.65 5.58 5.36
CA LEU A 84 4.85 5.60 6.20
C LEU A 84 4.79 6.74 7.23
N LEU A 85 4.39 7.94 6.81
CA LEU A 85 4.21 9.10 7.70
C LEU A 85 3.14 8.86 8.77
N THR A 86 2.04 8.19 8.42
CA THR A 86 1.02 7.86 9.43
C THR A 86 1.52 6.81 10.41
N MET A 87 2.30 5.81 9.96
CA MET A 87 2.83 4.76 10.82
C MET A 87 3.93 5.26 11.78
N THR A 88 4.80 6.18 11.36
CA THR A 88 5.83 6.75 12.25
C THR A 88 5.23 7.46 13.45
N ARG A 89 4.04 8.06 13.31
CA ARG A 89 3.32 8.69 14.43
C ARG A 89 3.03 7.71 15.58
N PHE A 90 2.81 6.43 15.29
CA PHE A 90 2.57 5.39 16.30
C PHE A 90 3.87 4.88 16.91
N LEU A 91 4.98 4.95 16.19
CA LEU A 91 6.29 4.59 16.71
C LEU A 91 6.76 5.58 17.80
N TYR A 92 6.55 6.88 17.59
CA TYR A 92 6.92 7.94 18.55
C TYR A 92 5.94 8.09 19.72
N ARG A 93 4.75 7.45 19.67
CA ARG A 93 3.74 7.49 20.73
C ARG A 93 3.81 6.29 21.70
N LYS A 94 4.92 5.55 21.69
CA LYS A 94 5.20 4.50 22.69
C LYS A 94 5.32 5.08 24.09
#